data_AF-A0A6S7HY44-F1
#
_entry.id   AF-A0A6S7HY44-F1
#
_cell.length_a   1.000
_cell.length_b   1.000
_cell.length_c   1.000
_cell.angle_alpha   90.00
_cell.angle_beta   90.00
_cell.angle_gamma   90.00
#
_symmetry.space_group_name_H-M   'P 1'
#
loop_
_entity.id
_entity.type
_entity.pdbx_description
1 polymer ?
#
loop_
_entity_poly.entity_id
_entity_poly.type
_entity_poly.pdbx_seq_one_letter_code
_entity_poly.pdbx_strand_id
1 'polypeptide(L)'
;MRVTLTPEKTVNLKLCLHTLKHPKLTIRELAHLIGILVSSFPGVQYGPLHYWSLEMLKSEALKSSKGNFEALVSINNECVEDLQWWVDNIERPKADITIHTDASKMGWGAVVNKTAIGGRWTSLESQEHINSLELKALFMGLKSFYRNLQHKHVQAFMDNTTAVAYVNSMGGTKSTQVNKPCKGSLELVH
;
A
#
# COMPACT_ATOMS: atom_id res chain seq x y z
N MET A 1 4.61 8.48 -6.20
CA MET A 1 3.86 7.40 -6.88
C MET A 1 3.99 6.15 -6.02
N ARG A 2 2.90 5.67 -5.40
CA ARG A 2 2.94 4.40 -4.66
C ARG A 2 2.38 3.33 -5.58
N VAL A 3 3.24 2.39 -5.97
CA VAL A 3 2.84 1.25 -6.80
C VAL A 3 2.07 0.28 -5.90
N THR A 4 0.94 -0.19 -6.39
CA THR A 4 0.13 -1.25 -5.76
C THR A 4 0.02 -2.39 -6.76
N LEU A 5 -0.22 -3.60 -6.26
CA LEU A 5 -0.55 -4.71 -7.15
C LEU A 5 -1.86 -4.41 -7.86
N THR A 6 -1.92 -4.74 -9.15
CA THR A 6 -3.19 -4.73 -9.89
C THR A 6 -4.08 -5.86 -9.36
N PRO A 7 -5.40 -5.71 -9.39
CA PRO A 7 -6.33 -6.77 -8.96
C PRO A 7 -6.05 -8.12 -9.64
N GLU A 8 -5.71 -8.10 -10.94
CA GLU A 8 -5.34 -9.27 -11.72
C GLU A 8 -4.07 -9.96 -11.18
N LYS A 9 -3.02 -9.20 -10.85
CA LYS A 9 -1.80 -9.76 -10.24
C LYS A 9 -2.06 -10.36 -8.87
N THR A 10 -2.89 -9.71 -8.06
CA THR A 10 -3.31 -10.23 -6.75
C THR A 10 -4.05 -11.56 -6.88
N VAL A 11 -4.99 -11.67 -7.83
CA VAL A 11 -5.73 -12.91 -8.10
C VAL A 11 -4.80 -14.02 -8.59
N ASN A 12 -3.90 -13.73 -9.54
CA ASN A 12 -2.93 -14.70 -10.04
C ASN A 12 -1.96 -15.20 -8.95
N LEU A 13 -1.47 -14.30 -8.09
CA LEU A 13 -0.66 -14.67 -6.93
C LEU A 13 -1.41 -15.60 -5.98
N LYS A 14 -2.65 -15.25 -5.63
CA LYS A 14 -3.50 -16.07 -4.76
C LYS A 14 -3.77 -17.46 -5.34
N LEU A 15 -4.05 -17.54 -6.64
CA LEU A 15 -4.21 -18.80 -7.37
C LEU A 15 -2.95 -19.65 -7.27
N CYS A 16 -1.78 -19.09 -7.59
CA CYS A 16 -0.51 -19.80 -7.49
C CYS A 16 -0.22 -20.28 -6.06
N LEU A 17 -0.45 -19.44 -5.05
CA LEU A 17 -0.26 -19.78 -3.64
C LEU A 17 -1.20 -20.90 -3.18
N HIS A 18 -2.44 -20.94 -3.68
CA HIS A 18 -3.38 -22.02 -3.40
C HIS A 18 -2.99 -23.34 -4.05
N THR A 19 -2.47 -23.32 -5.28
CA THR A 19 -2.00 -24.50 -6.00
C THR A 19 -0.79 -25.16 -5.33
N LEU A 20 -0.03 -24.41 -4.54
CA LEU A 20 1.17 -24.90 -3.83
C LEU A 20 0.86 -25.61 -2.50
N LYS A 21 -0.43 -25.80 -2.16
CA LYS A 21 -0.84 -26.73 -1.08
C LYS A 21 -0.62 -28.21 -1.43
N HIS A 22 -0.15 -28.51 -2.64
CA HIS A 22 0.21 -29.87 -3.04
C HIS A 22 1.63 -30.24 -2.60
N PRO A 23 1.87 -31.49 -2.18
CA PRO A 23 3.12 -31.89 -1.51
C PRO A 23 4.35 -32.00 -2.43
N LYS A 24 4.16 -31.93 -3.76
CA LYS A 24 5.24 -32.00 -4.75
C LYS A 24 4.90 -31.09 -5.92
N LEU A 25 5.84 -30.24 -6.29
CA LEU A 25 5.77 -29.41 -7.49
C LEU A 25 7.03 -29.59 -8.32
N THR A 26 6.98 -29.24 -9.59
CA THR A 26 8.15 -29.14 -10.46
C THR A 26 8.97 -27.90 -10.13
N ILE A 27 10.27 -27.96 -10.39
CA ILE A 27 11.14 -26.78 -10.29
C ILE A 27 10.65 -25.65 -11.23
N ARG A 28 10.06 -25.99 -12.37
CA ARG A 28 9.44 -25.02 -13.30
C ARG A 28 8.32 -24.23 -12.64
N GLU A 29 7.41 -24.91 -11.93
CA GLU A 29 6.32 -24.26 -11.19
C GLU A 29 6.86 -23.35 -10.09
N LEU A 30 7.91 -23.79 -9.37
CA LEU A 30 8.58 -22.95 -8.36
C LEU A 30 9.19 -21.69 -8.98
N ALA A 31 9.89 -21.82 -10.11
CA ALA A 31 10.49 -20.70 -10.81
C ALA A 31 9.45 -19.72 -11.34
N HIS A 32 8.30 -20.23 -11.82
CA HIS A 32 7.19 -19.40 -12.27
C HIS A 32 6.63 -18.56 -11.11
N LEU A 33 6.38 -19.19 -9.96
CA LEU A 33 5.94 -18.48 -8.75
C LEU A 33 6.92 -17.38 -8.36
N ILE A 34 8.21 -17.69 -8.28
CA ILE A 34 9.25 -16.72 -7.93
C ILE A 34 9.21 -15.53 -8.88
N GLY A 35 9.06 -15.77 -10.19
CA GLY A 35 8.90 -14.70 -11.18
C GLY A 35 7.70 -13.79 -10.89
N ILE A 36 6.57 -14.37 -10.49
CA ILE A 36 5.37 -13.60 -10.10
C ILE A 36 5.66 -12.76 -8.85
N LEU A 37 6.27 -13.34 -7.81
CA LEU A 37 6.61 -12.64 -6.55
C LEU A 37 7.55 -11.46 -6.80
N VAL A 38 8.63 -11.69 -7.57
CA VAL A 38 9.59 -10.65 -7.94
C VAL A 38 8.93 -9.52 -8.72
N SER A 39 8.04 -9.83 -9.66
CA SER A 39 7.27 -8.83 -10.41
C SER A 39 6.29 -8.02 -9.55
N SER A 40 6.09 -8.45 -8.30
CA SER A 40 5.14 -7.90 -7.32
C SER A 40 5.81 -7.08 -6.22
N PHE A 41 7.15 -7.11 -6.11
CA PHE A 41 7.92 -6.33 -5.13
C PHE A 41 7.58 -4.83 -5.12
N PRO A 42 7.37 -4.14 -6.26
CA PRO A 42 6.99 -2.72 -6.22
C PRO A 42 5.67 -2.46 -5.47
N GLY A 43 4.77 -3.44 -5.46
CA GLY A 43 3.45 -3.35 -4.84
C GLY A 43 3.37 -3.87 -3.41
N VAL A 44 4.36 -4.66 -2.96
CA VAL A 44 4.41 -5.34 -1.66
C VAL A 44 5.73 -4.99 -0.98
N GLN A 45 5.69 -3.97 -0.13
CA GLN A 45 6.87 -3.32 0.46
C GLN A 45 7.85 -4.30 1.12
N TYR A 46 7.34 -5.31 1.83
CA TYR A 46 8.16 -6.30 2.54
C TYR A 46 8.31 -7.63 1.79
N GLY A 47 7.75 -7.74 0.57
CA GLY A 47 7.82 -8.94 -0.26
C GLY A 47 9.24 -9.47 -0.50
N PRO A 48 10.25 -8.61 -0.75
CA PRO A 48 11.64 -9.06 -0.91
C PRO A 48 12.26 -9.78 0.29
N LEU A 49 11.68 -9.67 1.50
CA LEU A 49 12.19 -10.39 2.68
C LEU A 49 11.69 -11.85 2.72
N HIS A 50 10.57 -12.12 2.05
CA HIS A 50 9.87 -13.40 2.07
C HIS A 50 9.98 -14.14 0.74
N TYR A 51 11.18 -14.09 0.12
CA TYR A 51 11.47 -14.77 -1.15
C TYR A 51 12.72 -15.66 -1.10
N TRP A 52 13.61 -15.45 -0.13
CA TRP A 52 14.94 -16.08 -0.12
C TRP A 52 14.89 -17.59 0.01
N SER A 53 14.02 -18.11 0.87
CA SER A 53 13.87 -19.56 1.08
C SER A 53 13.49 -20.27 -0.24
N LEU A 54 12.57 -19.68 -1.02
CA LEU A 54 12.10 -20.20 -2.30
C LEU A 54 13.20 -20.20 -3.37
N GLU A 55 14.00 -19.13 -3.44
CA GLU A 55 15.10 -19.03 -4.41
C GLU A 55 16.25 -19.99 -4.07
N MET A 56 16.55 -20.17 -2.78
CA MET A 56 17.51 -21.17 -2.32
C MET A 56 17.04 -22.58 -2.65
N LEU A 57 15.78 -22.91 -2.34
CA LEU A 57 15.18 -24.21 -2.64
C LEU A 57 15.24 -24.54 -4.13
N LYS A 58 14.85 -23.59 -5.00
CA LYS A 58 14.96 -23.74 -6.46
C LYS A 58 16.41 -23.99 -6.89
N SER A 59 17.35 -23.20 -6.36
CA SER A 59 18.77 -23.28 -6.73
C SER A 59 19.39 -24.63 -6.33
N GLU A 60 19.07 -25.13 -5.14
CA GLU A 60 19.52 -26.44 -4.67
C GLU A 60 18.88 -27.58 -5.46
N ALA A 61 17.58 -27.51 -5.71
CA ALA A 61 16.87 -28.51 -6.49
C ALA A 61 17.40 -28.61 -7.94
N LEU A 62 17.74 -27.48 -8.57
CA LEU A 62 18.35 -27.46 -9.89
C LEU A 62 19.74 -28.09 -9.91
N LYS A 63 20.58 -27.81 -8.89
CA LYS A 63 21.90 -28.43 -8.76
C LYS A 63 21.79 -29.95 -8.63
N SER A 64 20.93 -30.41 -7.73
CA SER A 64 20.68 -31.85 -7.49
C SER A 64 20.09 -32.55 -8.71
N SER A 65 19.27 -31.85 -9.49
CA SER A 65 18.60 -32.38 -10.68
C SER A 65 19.35 -32.15 -11.99
N LYS A 66 20.62 -31.71 -11.93
CA LYS A 66 21.46 -31.40 -13.11
C LYS A 66 20.78 -30.45 -14.11
N GLY A 67 20.05 -29.47 -13.61
CA GLY A 67 19.34 -28.47 -14.41
C GLY A 67 17.98 -28.92 -14.96
N ASN A 68 17.46 -30.09 -14.57
CA ASN A 68 16.14 -30.54 -15.00
C ASN A 68 15.01 -29.77 -14.29
N PHE A 69 14.34 -28.86 -15.00
CA PHE A 69 13.20 -28.10 -14.48
C PHE A 69 11.93 -28.94 -14.25
N GLU A 70 11.84 -30.13 -14.84
CA GLU A 70 10.71 -31.07 -14.63
C GLU A 70 10.91 -31.96 -13.40
N ALA A 71 12.06 -31.88 -12.74
CA ALA A 71 12.27 -32.60 -11.50
C ALA A 71 11.35 -32.06 -10.40
N LEU A 72 10.90 -32.97 -9.53
CA LEU A 72 10.04 -32.62 -8.40
C LEU A 72 10.87 -32.09 -7.23
N VAL A 73 10.34 -31.08 -6.55
CA VAL A 73 10.88 -30.48 -5.34
C VAL A 73 9.83 -30.49 -4.24
N SER A 74 10.28 -30.68 -3.00
CA SER A 74 9.43 -30.61 -1.81
C SER A 74 9.64 -29.27 -1.11
N ILE A 75 8.55 -28.59 -0.76
CA ILE A 75 8.60 -27.31 -0.02
C ILE A 75 8.97 -27.61 1.44
N ASN A 76 9.98 -26.90 1.97
CA ASN A 76 10.36 -26.98 3.39
C ASN A 76 9.56 -25.98 4.24
N ASN A 77 9.65 -26.06 5.57
CA ASN A 77 8.87 -25.20 6.45
C ASN A 77 9.17 -23.70 6.27
N GLU A 78 10.43 -23.32 6.01
CA GLU A 78 10.81 -21.92 5.76
C GLU A 78 10.11 -21.35 4.53
N CYS A 79 10.03 -22.14 3.45
CA CYS A 79 9.28 -21.77 2.26
C CYS A 79 7.78 -21.67 2.53
N VAL A 80 7.22 -22.55 3.37
CA VAL A 80 5.81 -22.46 3.77
C VAL A 80 5.54 -21.17 4.54
N GLU A 81 6.43 -20.79 5.46
CA GLU A 81 6.33 -19.53 6.22
C GLU A 81 6.38 -18.31 5.31
N ASP A 82 7.31 -18.28 4.34
CA ASP A 82 7.39 -17.19 3.35
C ASP A 82 6.12 -17.12 2.51
N LEU A 83 5.62 -18.26 2.00
CA LEU A 83 4.40 -18.29 1.20
C LEU A 83 3.17 -17.86 2.01
N GLN A 84 3.08 -18.26 3.28
CA GLN A 84 2.00 -17.86 4.18
C GLN A 84 2.06 -16.36 4.46
N TRP A 85 3.25 -15.80 4.66
CA TRP A 85 3.41 -14.35 4.80
C TRP A 85 2.88 -13.61 3.57
N TRP A 86 3.17 -14.09 2.35
CA TRP A 86 2.60 -13.51 1.14
C TRP A 86 1.07 -13.60 1.12
N VAL A 87 0.48 -14.74 1.48
CA VAL A 87 -1.00 -14.87 1.58
C VAL A 87 -1.59 -13.81 2.50
N ASP A 88 -0.96 -13.56 3.63
CA ASP A 88 -1.46 -12.65 4.66
C ASP A 88 -1.21 -11.16 4.32
N ASN A 89 -0.24 -10.85 3.46
CA ASN A 89 0.26 -9.48 3.23
C ASN A 89 0.18 -8.99 1.77
N ILE A 90 -0.30 -9.84 0.84
CA ILE A 90 -0.53 -9.45 -0.58
C ILE A 90 -1.61 -8.40 -0.70
N GLU A 91 -2.65 -8.50 0.13
CA GLU A 91 -3.70 -7.51 0.19
C GLU A 91 -3.29 -6.45 1.21
N ARG A 92 -3.28 -5.19 0.77
CA ARG A 92 -3.20 -4.10 1.74
C ARG A 92 -4.39 -4.22 2.69
N PRO A 93 -4.23 -3.88 3.98
CA PRO A 93 -5.37 -3.77 4.87
C PRO A 93 -6.40 -2.87 4.20
N LYS A 94 -7.58 -3.45 3.97
CA LYS A 94 -8.69 -2.72 3.36
C LYS A 94 -8.96 -1.51 4.26
N ALA A 95 -9.03 -0.33 3.66
CA ALA A 95 -9.46 0.83 4.42
C ALA A 95 -10.88 0.59 4.90
N ASP A 96 -11.11 0.76 6.19
CA ASP A 96 -12.44 0.70 6.79
C ASP A 96 -13.31 1.84 6.25
N ILE A 97 -12.66 2.95 5.87
CA ILE A 97 -13.33 4.14 5.35
C ILE A 97 -12.42 4.97 4.45
N THR A 98 -13.01 5.60 3.45
CA THR A 98 -12.33 6.51 2.53
C THR A 98 -12.79 7.95 2.75
N ILE A 99 -11.85 8.88 2.66
CA ILE A 99 -12.12 10.31 2.65
C ILE A 99 -11.54 10.91 1.37
N HIS A 100 -12.35 11.68 0.66
CA HIS A 100 -11.92 12.46 -0.50
C HIS A 100 -11.86 13.92 -0.09
N THR A 101 -10.75 14.59 -0.34
CA THR A 101 -10.61 16.02 -0.06
C THR A 101 -10.18 16.77 -1.29
N ASP A 102 -10.63 18.02 -1.38
CA ASP A 102 -10.28 18.94 -2.44
C ASP A 102 -10.11 20.34 -1.84
N ALA A 103 -9.16 21.10 -2.38
CA ALA A 103 -8.91 22.48 -1.99
C ALA A 103 -8.84 23.38 -3.23
N SER A 104 -9.51 24.53 -3.13
CA SER A 104 -9.38 25.62 -4.07
C SER A 104 -8.83 26.86 -3.38
N LYS A 105 -8.61 27.94 -4.12
CA LYS A 105 -8.31 29.25 -3.54
C LYS A 105 -9.48 29.87 -2.77
N MET A 106 -10.71 29.38 -2.98
CA MET A 106 -11.90 29.92 -2.31
C MET A 106 -12.29 29.16 -1.04
N GLY A 107 -12.00 27.87 -0.99
CA GLY A 107 -12.42 27.01 0.11
C GLY A 107 -11.95 25.57 -0.04
N TRP A 108 -12.45 24.72 0.85
CA TRP A 108 -12.18 23.29 0.88
C TRP A 108 -13.47 22.48 0.90
N GLY A 109 -13.33 21.23 0.48
CA GLY A 109 -14.35 20.20 0.63
C GLY A 109 -13.75 18.89 1.12
N ALA A 110 -14.56 18.12 1.84
CA ALA A 110 -14.28 16.74 2.17
C ALA A 110 -15.54 15.90 2.05
N VAL A 111 -15.40 14.68 1.54
CA VAL A 111 -16.50 13.72 1.37
C VAL A 111 -16.11 12.40 1.99
N VAL A 112 -16.97 11.89 2.85
CA VAL A 112 -16.91 10.53 3.40
C VAL A 112 -18.23 9.83 3.11
N ASN A 113 -18.18 8.69 2.41
CA ASN A 113 -19.35 7.99 1.89
C ASN A 113 -20.24 8.91 1.02
N LYS A 114 -21.42 9.29 1.52
CA LYS A 114 -22.37 10.20 0.85
C LYS A 114 -22.51 11.55 1.56
N THR A 115 -21.70 11.79 2.59
CA THR A 115 -21.76 13.04 3.36
C THR A 115 -20.64 13.94 2.91
N ALA A 116 -20.99 15.12 2.41
CA ALA A 116 -20.05 16.16 2.04
C ALA A 116 -20.05 17.26 3.12
N ILE A 117 -18.87 17.80 3.39
CA ILE A 117 -18.68 18.99 4.21
C ILE A 117 -17.68 19.90 3.52
N GLY A 118 -17.76 21.20 3.78
CA GLY A 118 -16.83 22.16 3.23
C GLY A 118 -16.99 23.51 3.90
N GLY A 119 -16.04 24.40 3.59
CA GLY A 119 -16.00 25.73 4.13
C GLY A 119 -15.20 26.67 3.24
N ARG A 120 -15.35 27.97 3.47
CA ARG A 120 -14.53 28.99 2.82
C ARG A 120 -13.24 29.21 3.60
N TRP A 121 -12.18 29.54 2.87
CA TRP A 121 -10.97 30.05 3.49
C TRP A 121 -11.18 31.46 3.99
N THR A 122 -10.50 31.81 5.08
CA THR A 122 -10.32 33.22 5.43
C THR A 122 -9.44 33.92 4.38
N SER A 123 -9.51 35.25 4.31
CA SER A 123 -8.69 36.04 3.38
C SER A 123 -7.19 35.82 3.57
N LEU A 124 -6.75 35.44 4.77
CA LEU A 124 -5.36 35.09 5.05
C LEU A 124 -5.01 33.70 4.54
N GLU A 125 -5.86 32.71 4.82
CA GLU A 125 -5.65 31.33 4.39
C GLU A 125 -5.64 31.20 2.86
N SER A 126 -6.54 31.90 2.15
CA SER A 126 -6.59 31.83 0.67
C SER A 126 -5.28 32.27 0.00
N GLN A 127 -4.42 33.03 0.69
CA GLN A 127 -3.11 33.43 0.19
C GLN A 127 -2.06 32.32 0.26
N GLU A 128 -2.28 31.27 1.04
CA GLU A 128 -1.34 30.16 1.15
C GLU A 128 -1.21 29.38 -0.16
N HIS A 129 -0.07 28.71 -0.33
CA HIS A 129 0.19 27.88 -1.49
C HIS A 129 -0.84 26.74 -1.59
N ILE A 130 -1.24 26.36 -2.81
CA ILE A 130 -2.28 25.34 -3.03
C ILE A 130 -1.96 24.03 -2.31
N ASN A 131 -0.70 23.57 -2.34
CA ASN A 131 -0.25 22.39 -1.59
C ASN A 131 -0.49 22.48 -0.06
N SER A 132 -0.43 23.67 0.54
CA SER A 132 -0.74 23.88 1.96
C SER A 132 -2.26 23.79 2.19
N LEU A 133 -3.03 24.40 1.30
CA LEU A 133 -4.50 24.36 1.34
C LEU A 133 -5.04 22.94 1.20
N GLU A 134 -4.43 22.12 0.35
CA GLU A 134 -4.74 20.69 0.19
C GLU A 134 -4.55 19.90 1.48
N LEU A 135 -3.41 20.07 2.16
CA LEU A 135 -3.16 19.43 3.45
C LEU A 135 -4.09 19.95 4.54
N LYS A 136 -4.43 21.25 4.51
CA LYS A 136 -5.41 21.83 5.43
C LYS A 136 -6.82 21.29 5.17
N ALA A 137 -7.22 21.11 3.92
CA ALA A 137 -8.49 20.50 3.55
C ALA A 137 -8.57 19.06 4.07
N LEU A 138 -7.50 18.28 3.94
CA LEU A 138 -7.38 16.96 4.55
C LEU A 138 -7.53 17.03 6.08
N PHE A 139 -6.77 17.91 6.74
CA PHE A 139 -6.85 18.09 8.20
C PHE A 139 -8.27 18.44 8.66
N MET A 140 -8.92 19.40 8.01
CA MET A 140 -10.26 19.84 8.34
C MET A 140 -11.31 18.76 8.05
N GLY A 141 -11.16 18.01 6.96
CA GLY A 141 -12.00 16.85 6.63
C GLY A 141 -11.91 15.77 7.71
N LEU A 142 -10.70 15.36 8.09
CA LEU A 142 -10.47 14.39 9.15
C LEU A 142 -11.06 14.85 10.49
N LYS A 143 -10.85 16.12 10.86
CA LYS A 143 -11.40 16.70 12.08
C LYS A 143 -12.93 16.71 12.06
N SER A 144 -13.53 17.05 10.93
CA SER A 144 -14.99 17.15 10.79
C SER A 144 -15.67 15.78 10.86
N PHE A 145 -15.03 14.74 10.31
CA PHE A 145 -15.52 13.38 10.36
C PHE A 145 -14.95 12.56 11.52
N TYR A 146 -14.25 13.17 12.48
CA TYR A 146 -13.50 12.45 13.53
C TYR A 146 -14.32 11.33 14.19
N ARG A 147 -15.57 11.60 14.60
CA ARG A 147 -16.47 10.61 15.22
C ARG A 147 -16.77 9.41 14.31
N ASN A 148 -16.81 9.60 12.99
CA ASN A 148 -17.04 8.53 12.01
C ASN A 148 -15.76 7.72 11.70
N LEU A 149 -14.59 8.31 11.97
CA LEU A 149 -13.27 7.79 11.64
C LEU A 149 -12.54 7.12 12.81
N GLN A 150 -13.02 7.28 14.06
CA GLN A 150 -12.39 6.68 15.24
C GLN A 150 -12.24 5.16 15.09
N HIS A 151 -11.04 4.67 15.44
CA HIS A 151 -10.65 3.26 15.40
C HIS A 151 -10.78 2.59 14.02
N LYS A 152 -10.69 3.37 12.94
CA LYS A 152 -10.75 2.89 11.56
C LYS A 152 -9.46 3.19 10.81
N HIS A 153 -9.06 2.27 9.94
CA HIS A 153 -8.03 2.53 8.94
C HIS A 153 -8.61 3.44 7.85
N VAL A 154 -8.17 4.70 7.83
CA VAL A 154 -8.65 5.75 6.91
C VAL A 154 -7.74 5.86 5.69
N GLN A 155 -8.31 5.74 4.50
CA GLN A 155 -7.62 6.04 3.25
C GLN A 155 -8.04 7.40 2.71
N ALA A 156 -7.08 8.31 2.57
CA ALA A 156 -7.29 9.65 2.02
C ALA A 156 -7.00 9.70 0.51
N PHE A 157 -7.90 10.34 -0.24
CA PHE A 157 -7.75 10.65 -1.66
C PHE A 157 -7.65 12.16 -1.83
N MET A 158 -6.59 12.58 -2.51
CA MET A 158 -6.30 13.97 -2.85
C MET A 158 -5.85 14.01 -4.30
N ASP A 159 -6.20 15.07 -5.03
CA ASP A 159 -5.80 15.28 -6.42
C ASP A 159 -4.40 15.91 -6.55
N ASN A 160 -3.92 16.58 -5.49
CA ASN A 160 -2.59 17.19 -5.45
C ASN A 160 -1.49 16.18 -5.10
N THR A 161 -0.71 15.79 -6.10
CA THR A 161 0.39 14.82 -5.97
C THR A 161 1.48 15.24 -4.99
N THR A 162 1.71 16.55 -4.79
CA THR A 162 2.70 17.06 -3.82
C THR A 162 2.19 16.88 -2.40
N ALA A 163 0.92 17.19 -2.15
CA ALA A 163 0.29 16.97 -0.85
C ALA A 163 0.27 15.47 -0.48
N VAL A 164 -0.06 14.60 -1.44
CA VAL A 164 0.02 13.13 -1.28
C VAL A 164 1.45 12.69 -0.91
N ALA A 165 2.47 13.25 -1.57
CA ALA A 165 3.86 12.92 -1.25
C ALA A 165 4.27 13.37 0.16
N TYR A 166 3.78 14.53 0.60
CA TYR A 166 4.02 15.05 1.95
C TYR A 166 3.37 14.19 3.03
N VAL A 167 2.11 13.78 2.87
CA VAL A 167 1.44 12.87 3.82
C VAL A 167 2.16 11.52 3.88
N ASN A 168 2.48 10.95 2.72
CA ASN A 168 3.16 9.66 2.63
C ASN A 168 4.59 9.66 3.21
N SER A 169 5.23 10.82 3.24
CA SER A 169 6.58 11.02 3.82
C SER A 169 6.54 11.52 5.26
N MET A 170 5.34 11.64 5.85
CA MET A 170 5.11 12.21 7.19
C MET A 170 5.71 13.62 7.37
N GLY A 171 5.63 14.44 6.32
CA GLY A 171 6.25 15.77 6.25
C GLY A 171 7.39 15.84 5.24
N GLY A 172 8.10 16.97 5.22
CA GLY A 172 9.27 17.17 4.36
C GLY A 172 10.28 18.14 4.96
N THR A 173 11.54 18.05 4.54
CA THR A 173 12.63 18.88 5.09
C THR A 173 12.70 20.31 4.52
N LYS A 174 11.94 20.62 3.46
CA LYS A 174 12.11 21.85 2.66
C LYS A 174 11.13 22.99 2.94
N SER A 175 10.00 22.76 3.61
CA SER A 175 9.01 23.83 3.87
C SER A 175 8.30 23.65 5.21
N THR A 176 8.56 24.58 6.14
CA THR A 176 7.98 24.61 7.49
C THR A 176 6.49 24.93 7.51
N GLN A 177 5.97 25.66 6.50
CA GLN A 177 4.54 26.01 6.39
C GLN A 177 3.66 24.79 6.10
N VAL A 178 4.20 23.77 5.43
CA VAL A 178 3.50 22.55 5.00
C VAL A 178 3.55 21.45 6.08
N ASN A 179 4.57 21.47 6.94
CA ASN A 179 4.77 20.46 7.98
C ASN A 179 3.75 20.54 9.14
N LYS A 180 3.32 21.75 9.52
CA LYS A 180 2.34 21.94 10.61
C LYS A 180 0.98 21.28 10.33
N PRO A 181 0.31 21.53 9.19
CA PRO A 181 -0.98 20.86 8.88
C PRO A 181 -0.81 19.35 8.61
N CYS A 182 0.33 18.91 8.07
CA CYS A 182 0.65 17.49 7.89
C CYS A 182 0.69 16.75 9.24
N LYS A 183 1.43 17.29 10.22
CA LYS A 183 1.54 16.71 11.56
C LYS A 183 0.18 16.58 12.26
N GLY A 184 -0.64 17.64 12.23
CA GLY A 184 -1.99 17.59 12.82
C GLY A 184 -2.91 16.57 12.16
N SER A 185 -2.76 16.31 10.85
CA SER A 185 -3.54 15.28 10.15
C SER A 185 -3.15 13.87 10.57
N LEU A 186 -1.85 13.62 10.77
CA LEU A 186 -1.34 12.31 11.16
C LEU A 186 -1.69 11.96 12.62
N GLU A 187 -1.72 12.94 13.51
CA GLU A 187 -2.09 12.75 14.93
C GLU A 187 -3.58 12.47 15.15
N LEU A 188 -4.46 12.80 14.19
CA LEU A 188 -5.90 12.55 14.30
C LEU A 188 -6.33 11.14 13.84
N VAL A 189 -5.44 10.40 13.19
CA VAL A 189 -5.72 9.09 12.55
C VAL A 189 -5.12 7.91 13.34
N HIS A 190 -4.38 8.19 14.41
CA HIS A 190 -3.97 7.22 15.43
C HIS A 190 -4.90 7.29 16.64
#